data_AF-A0A3M7DPD3-F1
#
_entry.id   AF-A0A3M7DPD3-F1
#
_cell.length_a   1.000
_cell.length_b   1.000
_cell.length_c   1.000
_cell.angle_alpha   90.00
_cell.angle_beta   90.00
_cell.angle_gamma   90.00
#
_symmetry.space_group_name_H-M   'P 1'
#
loop_
_entity.id
_entity.type
_entity.pdbx_description
1 polymer ?
#
loop_
_entity_poly.entity_id
_entity_poly.type
_entity_poly.pdbx_seq_one_letter_code
_entity_poly.pdbx_strand_id
1 'polypeptide(L)' 'SLPQKGIVTYGLAQNRQNPLAGTFNAAVFNTFRRTRHQILYWGLPLLIAYETMQWAIER' A
#
# COMPACT_ATOMS: atom_id res chain seq x y z
N SER A 1 -13.70 -22.34 -5.83
CA SER A 1 -12.37 -22.47 -5.19
C SER A 1 -11.86 -23.88 -5.39
N LEU A 2 -10.56 -24.06 -5.54
CA LEU A 2 -9.94 -25.40 -5.56
C LEU A 2 -10.04 -26.02 -4.15
N PRO A 3 -10.20 -27.36 -4.03
CA PRO A 3 -10.25 -28.01 -2.72
C PRO A 3 -8.91 -27.84 -2.00
N GLN A 4 -8.94 -27.35 -0.77
CA GLN A 4 -7.76 -27.20 0.10
C GLN A 4 -7.71 -28.38 1.06
N LYS A 5 -6.62 -29.15 1.06
CA LYS A 5 -6.41 -30.30 1.95
C LYS A 5 -5.04 -30.19 2.60
N GLY A 6 -4.97 -30.38 3.92
CA GLY A 6 -3.71 -30.44 4.67
C GLY A 6 -3.11 -29.09 5.11
N ILE A 7 -3.80 -27.96 4.91
CA ILE A 7 -3.36 -26.66 5.42
C ILE A 7 -3.84 -26.52 6.87
N VAL A 8 -2.90 -26.29 7.79
CA VAL A 8 -3.19 -26.03 9.20
C VAL A 8 -2.83 -24.57 9.51
N THR A 9 -3.75 -23.85 10.16
CA THR A 9 -3.56 -22.44 10.51
C THR A 9 -3.60 -22.29 12.03
N TYR A 10 -2.68 -21.52 12.57
CA TYR A 10 -2.61 -21.19 14.00
C TYR A 10 -2.88 -19.70 14.19
N GLY A 11 -3.51 -19.35 15.30
CA GLY A 11 -3.81 -17.97 15.66
C GLY A 11 -3.76 -17.77 17.17
N LEU A 12 -3.53 -16.51 17.57
CA LEU A 12 -3.59 -16.08 18.97
C LEU A 12 -4.85 -15.25 19.20
N ALA A 13 -5.44 -15.36 20.39
CA ALA A 13 -6.56 -14.51 20.78
C ALA A 13 -6.16 -13.02 20.75
N GLN A 14 -7.03 -12.16 20.22
CA GLN A 14 -6.71 -10.75 19.95
C GLN A 14 -6.39 -9.95 21.22
N ASN A 15 -7.05 -10.28 22.33
CA ASN A 15 -6.77 -9.70 23.66
C ASN A 15 -5.42 -10.13 24.26
N ARG A 16 -4.68 -11.04 23.60
CA ARG A 16 -3.34 -11.50 24.01
C ARG A 16 -2.24 -10.95 23.10
N GLN A 17 -2.58 -10.07 22.16
CA GLN A 17 -1.63 -9.40 21.27
C GLN A 17 -1.58 -7.91 21.59
N ASN A 18 -0.43 -7.29 21.37
CA ASN A 18 -0.34 -5.84 21.33
C ASN A 18 -0.66 -5.37 19.90
N PRO A 19 -1.79 -4.68 19.67
CA PRO A 19 -2.27 -4.36 18.32
C PRO A 19 -1.36 -3.41 17.54
N LEU A 20 -0.50 -2.64 18.23
CA LEU A 20 0.41 -1.68 17.61
C LEU A 20 1.87 -2.09 17.67
N ALA A 21 2.19 -3.30 18.14
CA ALA A 21 3.55 -3.79 18.22
C ALA A 21 4.25 -3.71 16.85
N GLY A 22 5.37 -3.00 16.80
CA GLY A 22 6.19 -2.88 15.59
C GLY A 22 5.58 -2.05 14.45
N THR A 23 4.43 -1.42 14.67
CA THR A 23 3.73 -0.67 13.60
C THR A 23 4.56 0.48 13.05
N PHE A 24 5.31 1.23 13.87
CA PHE A 24 6.13 2.33 13.36
C PHE A 24 7.24 1.85 12.40
N ASN A 25 8.02 0.85 12.81
CA ASN A 25 9.07 0.27 11.98
C ASN A 25 8.45 -0.37 10.71
N ALA A 26 7.42 -1.19 10.87
CA ALA A 26 6.78 -1.87 9.76
C ALA A 26 6.09 -0.90 8.80
N ALA A 27 5.38 0.11 9.29
CA ALA A 27 4.60 1.04 8.48
C ALA A 27 5.51 1.88 7.59
N VAL A 28 6.58 2.48 8.11
CA VAL A 28 7.47 3.35 7.32
C VAL A 28 8.11 2.58 6.16
N PHE A 29 8.77 1.47 6.45
CA PHE A 29 9.49 0.71 5.42
C PHE A 29 8.56 -0.03 4.46
N ASN A 30 7.47 -0.62 4.96
CA ASN A 30 6.52 -1.33 4.10
C ASN A 30 5.73 -0.36 3.21
N THR A 31 5.38 0.83 3.73
CA THR A 31 4.69 1.86 2.92
C THR A 31 5.60 2.35 1.80
N PHE A 32 6.85 2.72 2.11
CA PHE A 32 7.80 3.13 1.08
C PHE A 32 8.02 2.02 0.03
N ARG A 33 8.26 0.78 0.48
CA ARG A 33 8.44 -0.37 -0.41
C ARG A 33 7.22 -0.57 -1.32
N ARG A 34 5.99 -0.42 -0.82
CA ARG A 34 4.78 -0.57 -1.64
C ARG A 34 4.62 0.60 -2.61
N THR A 35 4.79 1.83 -2.15
CA THR A 35 4.62 3.03 -2.97
C THR A 35 5.63 3.08 -4.11
N ARG A 36 6.92 2.80 -3.86
CA ARG A 36 7.94 2.87 -4.92
C ARG A 36 7.69 1.92 -6.10
N HIS A 37 7.04 0.78 -5.87
CA HIS A 37 6.73 -0.18 -6.93
C HIS A 37 5.53 0.26 -7.79
N GLN A 38 4.77 1.25 -7.33
CA GLN A 38 3.53 1.68 -7.98
C GLN A 38 3.52 3.15 -8.40
N ILE A 39 4.42 3.97 -7.84
CA ILE A 39 4.42 5.44 -7.97
C ILE A 39 4.42 5.91 -9.42
N LEU A 40 5.08 5.20 -10.34
CA LEU A 40 5.13 5.60 -11.75
C LEU A 40 3.82 5.35 -12.50
N TYR A 41 3.00 4.38 -12.07
CA TYR A 41 1.76 4.06 -12.76
C TYR A 41 0.65 5.07 -12.51
N TRP A 42 0.69 5.78 -11.39
CA TRP A 42 -0.32 6.78 -11.05
C TRP A 42 0.27 8.18 -10.89
N GLY A 43 1.47 8.31 -10.31
CA GLY A 43 2.11 9.60 -10.07
C GLY A 43 2.48 10.32 -11.36
N LEU A 44 3.00 9.58 -12.36
CA LEU A 44 3.36 10.18 -13.65
C LEU A 44 2.12 10.64 -14.44
N PRO A 45 1.04 9.84 -14.59
CA PRO A 45 -0.20 10.34 -15.21
C PRO A 45 -0.82 11.53 -14.49
N LEU A 46 -0.84 11.54 -13.15
CA LEU A 46 -1.39 12.67 -12.38
C LEU A 46 -0.59 13.95 -12.59
N LEU A 47 0.75 13.87 -12.63
CA LEU A 47 1.60 15.01 -12.91
C LEU A 47 1.31 15.58 -14.31
N ILE A 48 1.26 14.73 -15.33
CA ILE A 48 0.97 15.15 -16.70
C ILE A 48 -0.41 15.79 -16.80
N ALA A 49 -1.43 15.19 -16.16
CA ALA A 49 -2.78 15.74 -16.14
C ALA A 49 -2.84 17.12 -15.47
N TYR A 50 -2.11 17.30 -14.37
CA TYR A 50 -2.03 18.58 -13.68
C TYR A 50 -1.36 19.66 -14.53
N GLU A 51 -0.20 19.38 -15.12
CA GLU A 51 0.53 20.34 -15.94
C GLU A 51 -0.24 20.73 -17.21
N THR A 52 -0.91 19.77 -17.85
CA THR A 52 -1.74 20.03 -19.04
C THR A 52 -2.96 20.88 -18.72
N MET A 53 -3.61 20.61 -17.57
CA MET A 53 -4.71 21.44 -17.08
C MET A 53 -4.23 22.87 -16.78
N GLN A 54 -3.10 23.01 -16.11
CA GLN A 54 -2.53 24.32 -15.78
C GLN A 54 -2.19 25.12 -17.05
N TRP A 55 -1.55 24.49 -18.03
CA TRP A 55 -1.27 25.10 -19.33
C TRP A 55 -2.54 25.57 -20.04
N ALA A 56 -3.62 24.78 -20.00
CA ALA A 56 -4.90 25.13 -20.63
C ALA A 56 -5.64 26.28 -19.93
N ILE A 57 -5.36 26.53 -18.64
CA ILE A 57 -5.93 27.66 -17.89
C ILE A 57 -5.17 28.95 -18.18
N GLU A 58 -3.84 28.86 -18.37
CA GLU A 58 -2.97 30.02 -18.55
C GLU A 58 -2.95 30.57 -19.99
N ARG A 59 -3.37 29.78 -20.98
CA ARG A 59 -3.38 30.14 -22.41
C ARG A 59 -4.77 30.50 -22.90
#